data_AF-A0A7Y5KQM2-F1
#
_entry.id   AF-A0A7Y5KQM2-F1
#
_cell.length_a   1.000
_cell.length_b   1.000
_cell.length_c   1.000
_cell.angle_alpha   90.00
_cell.angle_beta   90.00
_cell.angle_gamma   90.00
#
_symmetry.space_group_name_H-M   'P 1'
#
loop_
_entity.id
_entity.type
_entity.pdbx_description
1 polymer ?
#
loop_
_entity_poly.entity_id
_entity_poly.type
_entity_poly.pdbx_seq_one_letter_code
_entity_poly.pdbx_strand_id
1 'polypeptide(L)'
;MKGSRWRLVRAAWFLLPLATSLAWACRPGEEFEEIAHHLNCDLVCDWAIDCGIVQTSFDACDDPCEDNADDSEFYESDLERCAGCVDDTHDELSCSDSRRVCADECEDIFPTVNI
;
A
#
# COMPACT_ATOMS: atom_id res chain seq x y z
N MET A 1 79.85 21.58 5.76
CA MET A 1 79.61 21.74 7.21
C MET A 1 78.14 22.09 7.42
N LYS A 2 77.46 21.40 8.36
CA LYS A 2 76.28 21.83 9.18
C LYS A 2 75.05 22.43 8.45
N GLY A 3 73.82 21.98 8.65
CA GLY A 3 73.29 21.04 9.62
C GLY A 3 71.77 20.88 9.50
N SER A 4 71.34 19.67 9.90
CA SER A 4 70.10 19.26 10.58
C SER A 4 68.84 20.13 10.63
N ARG A 5 67.75 19.49 10.17
CA ARG A 5 66.46 19.20 10.86
C ARG A 5 65.64 20.38 11.37
N TRP A 6 64.41 20.54 10.87
CA TRP A 6 63.18 20.66 11.69
C TRP A 6 61.97 20.06 10.96
N ARG A 7 61.24 19.20 11.67
CA ARG A 7 59.93 18.61 11.31
C ARG A 7 58.83 19.66 11.52
N LEU A 8 57.68 19.51 10.83
CA LEU A 8 56.31 19.73 11.33
C LEU A 8 55.33 19.25 10.22
N VAL A 9 54.87 18.00 10.28
CA VAL A 9 53.53 17.60 10.77
C VAL A 9 52.40 18.26 9.96
N ARG A 10 51.87 17.50 9.00
CA ARG A 10 50.48 17.64 8.55
C ARG A 10 49.83 16.26 8.62
N ALA A 11 49.28 15.99 9.81
CA ALA A 11 48.33 14.92 10.03
C ALA A 11 47.08 15.26 9.21
N ALA A 12 46.72 14.38 8.29
CA ALA A 12 45.61 14.58 7.40
C ALA A 12 44.89 13.23 7.27
N TRP A 13 43.59 13.25 7.60
CA TRP A 13 42.58 12.28 7.16
C TRP A 13 42.65 10.87 7.76
N PHE A 14 42.25 10.74 9.02
CA PHE A 14 41.56 9.52 9.49
C PHE A 14 40.26 9.97 10.17
N LEU A 15 39.26 10.23 9.34
CA LEU A 15 37.87 10.40 9.75
C LEU A 15 37.32 9.02 10.14
N LEU A 16 36.83 8.97 11.37
CA LEU A 16 36.04 7.91 12.02
C LEU A 16 35.06 7.19 11.08
N PRO A 17 34.92 5.85 11.20
CA PRO A 17 33.64 5.19 11.06
C PRO A 17 33.07 4.91 12.46
N LEU A 18 32.34 5.88 13.02
CA LEU A 18 31.33 5.62 14.03
C LEU A 18 29.98 5.64 13.31
N ALA A 19 29.54 4.49 12.86
CA ALA A 19 28.16 4.24 12.46
C ALA A 19 27.85 2.79 12.88
N THR A 20 27.47 2.54 14.13
CA THR A 20 26.07 2.40 14.57
C THR A 20 25.21 1.65 13.57
N SER A 21 25.16 0.33 13.72
CA SER A 21 24.02 -0.48 13.28
C SER A 21 23.36 -1.06 14.52
N LEU A 22 22.48 -0.25 15.11
CA LEU A 22 21.36 -0.72 15.92
C LEU A 22 20.51 -1.60 14.99
N ALA A 23 20.70 -2.91 15.06
CA ALA A 23 19.71 -3.86 14.57
C ALA A 23 18.56 -3.86 15.58
N TRP A 24 17.69 -2.85 15.46
CA TRP A 24 16.43 -2.82 16.17
C TRP A 24 15.52 -3.87 15.51
N ALA A 25 15.04 -4.80 16.32
CA ALA A 25 14.09 -5.81 15.90
C ALA A 25 12.80 -5.12 15.46
N CYS A 26 12.61 -4.91 14.16
CA CYS A 26 11.28 -4.69 13.62
C CYS A 26 10.45 -5.94 13.89
N ARG A 27 9.43 -5.81 14.73
CA ARG A 27 8.23 -6.65 14.68
C ARG A 27 7.35 -6.05 13.58
N PRO A 28 7.20 -6.68 12.40
CA PRO A 28 6.07 -6.37 11.55
C PRO A 28 4.89 -7.16 12.09
N GLY A 29 3.72 -6.55 12.21
CA GLY A 29 2.56 -7.32 12.61
C GLY A 29 1.24 -6.56 12.63
N GLU A 30 1.26 -5.23 12.65
CA GLU A 30 0.00 -4.45 12.74
C GLU A 30 0.03 -3.27 11.74
N GLU A 31 1.12 -2.50 11.64
CA GLU A 31 1.22 -1.37 10.67
C GLU A 31 1.20 -1.76 9.18
N PHE A 32 1.45 -3.03 8.83
CA PHE A 32 1.45 -3.45 7.42
C PHE A 32 0.04 -3.82 6.90
N GLU A 33 -0.83 -4.33 7.77
CA GLU A 33 -2.21 -4.67 7.43
C GLU A 33 -3.03 -3.40 7.20
N GLU A 34 -2.92 -2.43 8.11
CA GLU A 34 -3.59 -1.11 8.00
C GLU A 34 -3.27 -0.40 6.66
N ILE A 35 -2.00 -0.42 6.24
CA ILE A 35 -1.58 0.16 4.94
C ILE A 35 -2.15 -0.63 3.75
N ALA A 36 -2.30 -1.95 3.87
CA ALA A 36 -2.85 -2.79 2.82
C ALA A 36 -4.36 -2.52 2.64
N HIS A 37 -5.10 -2.25 3.72
CA HIS A 37 -6.53 -1.91 3.67
C HIS A 37 -6.77 -0.62 2.88
N HIS A 38 -6.04 0.45 3.22
CA HIS A 38 -6.08 1.73 2.52
C HIS A 38 -5.86 1.55 1.00
N LEU A 39 -4.82 0.80 0.62
CA LEU A 39 -4.49 0.59 -0.80
C LEU A 39 -5.56 -0.23 -1.55
N ASN A 40 -6.19 -1.19 -0.88
CA ASN A 40 -7.23 -2.01 -1.48
C ASN A 40 -8.56 -1.23 -1.61
N CYS A 41 -8.93 -0.44 -0.60
CA CYS A 41 -10.10 0.44 -0.66
C CYS A 41 -9.93 1.48 -1.77
N ASP A 42 -8.76 2.12 -1.86
CA ASP A 42 -8.43 3.06 -2.93
C ASP A 42 -8.72 2.47 -4.32
N LEU A 43 -8.13 1.30 -4.60
CA LEU A 43 -8.24 0.62 -5.88
C LEU A 43 -9.69 0.22 -6.21
N VAL A 44 -10.38 -0.37 -5.24
CA VAL A 44 -11.72 -0.92 -5.42
C VAL A 44 -12.76 0.20 -5.56
N CYS A 45 -12.60 1.30 -4.82
CA CYS A 45 -13.46 2.47 -4.92
C CYS A 45 -13.23 3.27 -6.21
N ASP A 46 -11.98 3.44 -6.65
CA ASP A 46 -11.68 4.10 -7.93
C ASP A 46 -12.33 3.33 -9.08
N TRP A 47 -12.10 2.01 -9.14
CA TRP A 47 -12.75 1.12 -10.10
C TRP A 47 -14.27 1.20 -10.06
N ALA A 48 -14.86 1.15 -8.86
CA ALA A 48 -16.32 1.15 -8.72
C ALA A 48 -16.96 2.46 -9.18
N ILE A 49 -16.28 3.59 -8.96
CA ILE A 49 -16.73 4.91 -9.42
C ILE A 49 -16.56 5.05 -10.93
N ASP A 50 -15.37 4.72 -11.45
CA ASP A 50 -15.06 4.80 -12.87
C ASP A 50 -15.96 3.90 -13.72
N CYS A 51 -16.29 2.71 -13.19
CA CYS A 51 -17.21 1.78 -13.81
C CYS A 51 -18.69 2.04 -13.51
N GLY A 52 -19.02 3.08 -12.73
CA GLY A 52 -20.39 3.49 -12.41
C GLY A 52 -21.18 2.45 -11.62
N ILE A 53 -20.49 1.58 -10.88
CA ILE A 53 -21.05 0.59 -9.97
C ILE A 53 -21.65 1.31 -8.76
N VAL A 54 -20.93 2.32 -8.26
CA VAL A 54 -21.42 3.26 -7.25
C VAL A 54 -21.55 4.66 -7.87
N GLN A 55 -22.51 5.43 -7.38
CA GLN A 55 -22.74 6.83 -7.81
C GLN A 55 -22.49 7.78 -6.64
N THR A 56 -21.29 7.67 -6.06
CA THR A 56 -20.86 8.46 -4.90
C THR A 56 -19.50 9.09 -5.17
N SER A 57 -19.06 10.01 -4.30
CA SER A 57 -17.67 10.51 -4.33
C SER A 57 -16.72 9.47 -3.77
N PHE A 58 -15.45 9.55 -4.16
CA PHE A 58 -14.37 8.68 -3.67
C PHE A 58 -14.36 8.57 -2.14
N ASP A 59 -14.26 9.70 -1.42
CA ASP A 59 -14.27 9.73 0.05
C ASP A 59 -15.51 9.03 0.67
N ALA A 60 -16.65 9.08 -0.01
CA ALA A 60 -17.89 8.46 0.47
C ALA A 60 -17.99 6.96 0.13
N CYS A 61 -17.02 6.43 -0.62
CA CYS A 61 -16.77 5.01 -0.82
C CYS A 61 -15.61 4.53 0.08
N ASP A 62 -14.54 5.31 0.14
CA ASP A 62 -13.28 4.98 0.79
C ASP A 62 -13.39 4.95 2.32
N ASP A 63 -13.85 6.03 2.96
CA ASP A 63 -14.05 6.10 4.41
C ASP A 63 -14.84 4.89 4.98
N PRO A 64 -16.03 4.52 4.44
CA PRO A 64 -16.75 3.35 4.94
C PRO A 64 -16.11 2.02 4.53
N CYS A 65 -15.32 1.97 3.45
CA CYS A 65 -14.58 0.76 3.09
C CYS A 65 -13.51 0.46 4.14
N GLU A 66 -12.74 1.49 4.53
CA GLU A 66 -11.71 1.40 5.56
C GLU A 66 -12.31 1.04 6.92
N ASP A 67 -13.37 1.76 7.34
CA ASP A 67 -14.06 1.48 8.60
C ASP A 67 -14.53 0.00 8.68
N ASN A 68 -15.04 -0.55 7.58
CA ASN A 68 -15.51 -1.95 7.55
C ASN A 68 -14.37 -2.96 7.49
N ALA A 69 -13.25 -2.64 6.83
CA ALA A 69 -12.07 -3.50 6.80
C ALA A 69 -11.43 -3.60 8.20
N ASP A 70 -11.31 -2.47 8.90
CA ASP A 70 -10.79 -2.41 10.27
C ASP A 70 -11.69 -3.15 11.27
N ASP A 71 -13.02 -3.06 11.08
CA ASP A 71 -13.99 -3.67 12.00
C ASP A 71 -14.22 -5.19 11.73
N SER A 72 -13.76 -5.74 10.61
CA SER A 72 -14.12 -7.10 10.18
C SER A 72 -13.05 -7.79 9.30
N GLU A 73 -12.34 -8.76 9.88
CA GLU A 73 -11.42 -9.67 9.16
C GLU A 73 -12.08 -10.38 7.96
N PHE A 74 -13.41 -10.61 8.01
CA PHE A 74 -14.14 -11.19 6.89
C PHE A 74 -14.26 -10.20 5.73
N TYR A 75 -14.58 -8.95 6.04
CA TYR A 75 -14.70 -7.90 5.04
C TYR A 75 -13.33 -7.58 4.43
N GLU A 76 -12.29 -7.52 5.26
CA GLU A 76 -10.89 -7.41 4.84
C GLU A 76 -10.52 -8.51 3.82
N SER A 77 -10.81 -9.77 4.13
CA SER A 77 -10.47 -10.87 3.23
C SER A 77 -11.21 -10.79 1.88
N ASP A 78 -12.47 -10.37 1.87
CA ASP A 78 -13.21 -10.18 0.62
C ASP A 78 -12.77 -8.93 -0.13
N LEU A 79 -12.36 -7.87 0.57
CA LEU A 79 -11.77 -6.67 -0.01
C LEU A 79 -10.46 -7.01 -0.71
N GLU A 80 -9.56 -7.78 -0.07
CA GLU A 80 -8.30 -8.24 -0.69
C GLU A 80 -8.55 -9.05 -1.96
N ARG A 81 -9.56 -9.93 -1.94
CA ARG A 81 -9.93 -10.75 -3.11
C ARG A 81 -10.49 -9.89 -4.24
N CYS A 82 -11.37 -8.94 -3.91
CA CYS A 82 -11.91 -8.00 -4.86
C CYS A 82 -10.81 -7.13 -5.47
N ALA A 83 -9.96 -6.53 -4.63
CA ALA A 83 -8.82 -5.71 -5.04
C ALA A 83 -7.87 -6.49 -5.97
N GLY A 84 -7.54 -7.74 -5.63
CA GLY A 84 -6.71 -8.58 -6.50
C GLY A 84 -7.34 -8.83 -7.88
N CYS A 85 -8.65 -9.09 -7.95
CA CYS A 85 -9.33 -9.25 -9.24
C CYS A 85 -9.41 -7.94 -10.04
N VAL A 86 -9.65 -6.82 -9.35
CA VAL A 86 -9.70 -5.49 -9.96
C VAL A 86 -8.32 -5.10 -10.49
N ASP A 87 -7.24 -5.28 -9.73
CA ASP A 87 -5.86 -4.99 -10.17
C ASP A 87 -5.52 -5.78 -11.45
N ASP A 88 -5.90 -7.06 -11.49
CA ASP A 88 -5.65 -7.94 -12.65
C ASP A 88 -6.50 -7.57 -13.89
N THR A 89 -7.64 -6.90 -13.73
CA THR A 89 -8.63 -6.74 -14.82
C THR A 89 -8.99 -5.31 -15.19
N HIS A 90 -8.82 -4.35 -14.30
CA HIS A 90 -9.36 -3.00 -14.47
C HIS A 90 -8.77 -2.27 -15.68
N ASP A 91 -7.46 -2.41 -15.89
CA ASP A 91 -6.74 -1.77 -17.00
C ASP A 91 -6.79 -2.60 -18.30
N GLU A 92 -7.09 -3.89 -18.20
CA GLU A 92 -7.06 -4.81 -19.34
C GLU A 92 -8.44 -5.02 -19.98
N LEU A 93 -9.51 -4.90 -19.19
CA LEU A 93 -10.88 -5.18 -19.60
C LEU A 93 -11.77 -3.94 -19.59
N SER A 94 -12.86 -3.99 -20.36
CA SER A 94 -13.92 -3.00 -20.22
C SER A 94 -14.57 -3.11 -18.83
N CYS A 95 -15.10 -2.02 -18.30
CA CYS A 95 -15.84 -2.03 -17.03
C CYS A 95 -16.95 -3.10 -16.96
N SER A 96 -17.67 -3.33 -18.07
CA SER A 96 -18.69 -4.37 -18.13
C SER A 96 -18.12 -5.78 -18.04
N ASP A 97 -16.92 -6.01 -18.57
CA ASP A 97 -16.26 -7.31 -18.53
C ASP A 97 -15.55 -7.52 -17.19
N SER A 98 -14.82 -6.54 -16.68
CA SER A 98 -14.18 -6.57 -15.36
C SER A 98 -15.22 -6.81 -14.26
N ARG A 99 -16.35 -6.09 -14.26
CA ARG A 99 -17.46 -6.33 -13.32
C ARG A 99 -18.02 -7.74 -13.40
N ARG A 100 -18.11 -8.34 -14.59
CA ARG A 100 -18.60 -9.71 -14.75
C ARG A 100 -17.58 -10.73 -14.26
N VAL A 101 -16.29 -10.44 -14.42
CA VAL A 101 -15.20 -11.33 -13.98
C VAL A 101 -15.04 -11.28 -12.47
N CYS A 102 -15.06 -10.09 -11.87
CA CYS A 102 -14.87 -9.88 -10.43
C CYS A 102 -16.18 -9.85 -9.63
N ALA A 103 -17.29 -10.31 -10.22
CA ALA A 103 -18.60 -10.23 -9.59
C ALA A 103 -18.65 -11.05 -8.28
N ASP A 104 -18.02 -12.22 -8.28
CA ASP A 104 -18.03 -13.15 -7.15
C ASP A 104 -17.06 -12.69 -6.04
N GLU A 105 -15.92 -12.09 -6.42
CA GLU A 105 -14.93 -11.56 -5.48
C GLU A 105 -15.38 -10.25 -4.83
N CYS A 106 -16.17 -9.44 -5.53
CA CYS A 106 -16.63 -8.14 -5.05
C CYS A 106 -18.09 -8.14 -4.54
N GLU A 107 -18.78 -9.29 -4.48
CA GLU A 107 -20.21 -9.38 -4.13
C GLU A 107 -20.50 -8.81 -2.74
N ASP A 108 -19.63 -9.08 -1.77
CA ASP A 108 -19.83 -8.67 -0.37
C ASP A 108 -19.35 -7.22 -0.12
N ILE A 109 -18.55 -6.65 -1.03
CA ILE A 109 -18.09 -5.25 -0.99
C ILE A 109 -19.11 -4.31 -1.65
N PHE A 110 -19.53 -4.67 -2.86
CA PHE A 110 -20.59 -3.98 -3.59
C PHE A 110 -21.70 -4.97 -3.87
N PRO A 111 -22.72 -5.06 -2.99
CA PRO A 111 -23.83 -5.98 -3.18
C PRO A 111 -24.36 -5.77 -4.58
N THR A 112 -24.18 -6.80 -5.41
CA THR A 112 -24.46 -6.74 -6.84
C THR A 112 -25.90 -6.26 -7.01
N VAL A 113 -26.04 -4.99 -7.39
CA VAL A 113 -27.35 -4.42 -7.64
C VAL A 113 -27.90 -5.25 -8.79
N ASN A 114 -28.98 -6.00 -8.54
CA ASN A 114 -29.72 -6.72 -9.57
C ASN A 114 -29.98 -5.77 -10.75
N ILE A 115 -29.19 -5.89 -11.83
CA ILE A 115 -29.44 -5.27 -13.14
C ILE A 115 -29.98 -6.34 -14.07
#